data_AF-A0AAD4CL65-F1
#
_entry.id   AF-A0AAD4CL65-F1
#
_cell.length_a   1.000
_cell.length_b   1.000
_cell.length_c   1.000
_cell.angle_alpha   90.00
_cell.angle_beta   90.00
_cell.angle_gamma   90.00
#
_symmetry.space_group_name_H-M   'P 1'
#
loop_
_entity.id
_entity.type
_entity.pdbx_description
1 polymer ?
#
loop_
_entity_poly.entity_id
_entity_poly.type
_entity_poly.pdbx_seq_one_letter_code
_entity_poly.pdbx_strand_id
1 'polypeptide(L)'
;MSDDGPGFFYYRCIYRYPWTDQISTTIEIDENFHTAVYTPVPKQDHAKQTTWLKNCALPAVEADIRKWHIGMGRNYEKFNQVYIKQQDFKYYKTLPQYTTGPLKGQPFGRQI
;
A
#
# COMPACT_ATOMS: atom_id res chain seq x y z
N MET A 1 2.28 -16.66 30.23
CA MET A 1 3.27 -15.78 29.58
C MET A 1 2.59 -15.18 28.37
N SER A 2 2.11 -13.94 28.50
CA SER A 2 1.47 -13.23 27.39
C SER A 2 2.59 -12.75 26.46
N ASP A 3 2.59 -13.30 25.25
CA ASP A 3 3.54 -12.99 24.20
C ASP A 3 3.21 -11.60 23.62
N ASP A 4 3.47 -10.56 24.42
CA ASP A 4 3.36 -9.13 24.08
C ASP A 4 4.66 -8.65 23.40
N GLY A 5 5.11 -9.44 22.41
CA GLY A 5 6.30 -9.14 21.63
C GLY A 5 6.12 -7.94 20.68
N PRO A 6 7.22 -7.36 20.19
CA PRO A 6 7.16 -6.35 19.14
C PRO A 6 6.52 -6.93 17.88
N GLY A 7 5.74 -6.13 17.18
CA GLY A 7 5.20 -6.50 15.87
C GLY A 7 5.02 -5.26 15.02
N PHE A 8 4.11 -5.33 14.06
CA PHE A 8 4.02 -4.34 13.00
C PHE A 8 2.58 -4.02 12.70
N PHE A 9 2.25 -2.73 12.63
CA PHE A 9 1.10 -2.32 11.84
C PHE A 9 1.46 -2.43 10.38
N TYR A 10 0.59 -3.08 9.61
CA TYR A 10 0.84 -3.41 8.22
C TYR A 10 -0.36 -3.02 7.37
N TYR A 11 -0.09 -2.40 6.23
CA TYR A 11 -1.08 -2.05 5.24
C TYR A 11 -0.55 -2.39 3.84
N ARG A 12 -1.31 -3.17 3.08
CA ARG A 12 -1.03 -3.50 1.68
C ARG A 12 -2.23 -3.12 0.84
N CYS A 13 -1.97 -2.51 -0.31
CA CYS A 13 -3.00 -2.14 -1.25
C CYS A 13 -2.54 -2.28 -2.70
N ILE A 14 -3.54 -2.26 -3.57
CA ILE A 14 -3.39 -2.10 -5.01
C ILE A 14 -4.06 -0.78 -5.38
N TYR A 15 -3.38 0.06 -6.15
CA TYR A 15 -4.02 1.25 -6.71
C TYR A 15 -4.56 0.91 -8.10
N ARG A 16 -5.88 1.04 -8.26
CA ARG A 16 -6.61 0.79 -9.49
C ARG A 16 -6.61 2.06 -10.32
N TYR A 17 -5.55 2.33 -11.05
CA TYR A 17 -5.34 3.59 -11.73
C TYR A 17 -6.24 3.71 -12.97
N PRO A 18 -7.32 4.50 -12.96
CA PRO A 18 -8.13 4.69 -14.15
C PRO A 18 -7.40 5.56 -15.16
N TRP A 19 -7.52 5.22 -16.43
CA TRP A 19 -6.92 5.96 -17.53
C TRP A 19 -7.80 5.92 -18.77
N THR A 20 -7.66 6.94 -19.60
CA THR A 20 -8.23 6.98 -20.94
C THR A 20 -7.11 7.00 -21.98
N ASP A 21 -7.35 6.33 -23.10
CA ASP A 21 -6.47 6.45 -24.25
C ASP A 21 -6.56 7.87 -24.84
N GLN A 22 -5.56 8.30 -25.59
CA GLN A 22 -5.59 9.58 -26.29
C GLN A 22 -6.60 9.59 -27.45
N ILE A 23 -7.00 8.40 -27.93
CA ILE A 23 -7.90 8.22 -29.08
C ILE A 23 -9.32 7.82 -28.63
N SER A 24 -9.45 7.12 -27.50
CA SER A 24 -10.71 6.59 -27.00
C SER A 24 -11.15 7.32 -25.73
N THR A 25 -12.45 7.60 -25.61
CA THR A 25 -13.06 8.12 -24.38
C THR A 25 -13.41 7.03 -23.37
N THR A 26 -13.09 5.76 -23.65
CA THR A 26 -13.28 4.65 -22.72
C THR A 26 -12.30 4.74 -21.55
N ILE A 27 -12.83 4.63 -20.33
CA ILE A 27 -12.04 4.54 -19.11
C ILE A 27 -11.67 3.07 -18.88
N GLU A 28 -10.37 2.80 -18.83
CA GLU A 28 -9.79 1.51 -18.45
C GLU A 28 -9.12 1.62 -17.08
N ILE A 29 -8.76 0.49 -16.47
CA ILE A 29 -8.17 0.44 -15.12
C ILE A 29 -6.88 -0.37 -15.17
N ASP A 30 -5.76 0.25 -14.80
CA ASP A 30 -4.49 -0.42 -14.54
C ASP A 30 -4.38 -0.78 -13.05
N GLU A 31 -4.12 -2.04 -12.72
CA GLU A 31 -3.92 -2.51 -11.33
C GLU A 31 -2.45 -2.81 -11.01
N ASN A 32 -1.52 -2.29 -11.81
CA ASN A 32 -0.09 -2.65 -11.75
C ASN A 32 0.65 -2.05 -10.54
N PHE A 33 0.07 -1.06 -9.86
CA PHE A 33 0.70 -0.46 -8.69
C PHE A 33 0.33 -1.24 -7.42
N HIS A 34 1.25 -2.08 -6.98
CA HIS A 34 1.17 -2.81 -5.72
C HIS A 34 2.14 -2.20 -4.71
N THR A 35 1.64 -1.82 -3.53
CA THR A 35 2.50 -1.33 -2.45
C THR A 35 2.07 -1.87 -1.10
N ALA A 36 3.02 -1.88 -0.17
CA ALA A 36 2.78 -2.17 1.23
C ALA A 36 3.63 -1.25 2.10
N VAL A 37 3.09 -0.84 3.23
CA VAL A 37 3.78 -0.03 4.24
C VAL A 37 3.59 -0.62 5.62
N TYR A 38 4.59 -0.43 6.48
CA TYR A 38 4.55 -0.94 7.84
C TYR A 38 5.28 -0.04 8.84
N THR A 39 4.86 -0.12 10.10
CA THR A 39 5.56 0.55 11.21
C THR A 39 5.73 -0.44 12.36
N PRO A 40 6.96 -0.60 12.91
CA PRO A 40 7.18 -1.42 14.08
C PRO A 40 6.52 -0.79 15.31
N VAL A 41 5.65 -1.54 15.98
CA VAL A 41 4.94 -1.11 17.17
C VAL A 41 4.80 -2.27 18.17
N PRO A 42 4.80 -2.02 19.49
CA PRO A 42 4.34 -3.01 20.44
C PRO A 42 2.87 -3.35 20.16
N LYS A 43 2.37 -4.46 20.70
CA LYS A 43 0.96 -4.83 20.53
C LYS A 43 0.06 -3.72 21.07
N GLN A 44 -0.86 -3.24 20.23
CA GLN A 44 -1.72 -2.08 20.51
C GLN A 44 -3.15 -2.36 20.02
N ASP A 45 -4.11 -1.62 20.56
CA ASP A 45 -5.53 -1.77 20.20
C ASP A 45 -5.83 -1.35 18.76
N HIS A 46 -6.92 -1.91 18.22
CA HIS A 46 -7.42 -1.65 16.86
C HIS A 46 -7.67 -0.14 16.59
N ALA A 47 -8.02 0.63 17.61
CA ALA A 47 -8.21 2.08 17.49
C ALA A 47 -6.91 2.77 17.02
N LYS A 48 -5.77 2.40 17.60
CA LYS A 48 -4.47 2.98 17.24
C LYS A 48 -4.00 2.53 15.86
N GLN A 49 -4.33 1.30 15.48
CA GLN A 49 -4.09 0.81 14.13
C GLN A 49 -4.89 1.61 13.09
N THR A 50 -6.14 1.96 13.40
CA THR A 50 -6.99 2.79 12.55
C THR A 50 -6.47 4.22 12.44
N THR A 51 -6.02 4.80 13.56
CA THR A 51 -5.37 6.12 13.56
C THR A 51 -4.09 6.12 12.73
N TRP A 52 -3.27 5.07 12.86
CA TRP A 52 -2.07 4.89 12.04
C TRP A 52 -2.39 4.77 10.55
N LEU A 53 -3.45 4.04 10.19
CA LEU A 53 -3.88 3.93 8.80
C LEU A 53 -4.17 5.30 8.19
N LYS A 54 -4.97 6.12 8.88
CA LYS A 54 -5.40 7.43 8.40
C LYS A 54 -4.28 8.47 8.39
N ASN A 55 -3.45 8.47 9.42
CA ASN A 55 -2.48 9.55 9.64
C ASN A 55 -1.08 9.23 9.11
N CYS A 56 -0.76 7.96 8.87
CA CYS A 56 0.58 7.53 8.44
C CYS A 56 0.52 6.72 7.15
N ALA A 57 -0.20 5.59 7.13
CA ALA A 57 -0.13 4.65 6.01
C ALA A 57 -0.74 5.21 4.71
N LEU A 58 -1.97 5.76 4.76
CA LEU A 58 -2.61 6.33 3.58
C LEU A 58 -1.83 7.53 2.99
N PRO A 59 -1.35 8.51 3.78
CA PRO A 59 -0.49 9.58 3.26
C PRO A 59 0.80 9.07 2.61
N ALA A 60 1.45 8.05 3.19
CA ALA A 60 2.66 7.47 2.62
C ALA A 60 2.38 6.76 1.29
N VAL A 61 1.29 6.01 1.21
CA VAL A 61 0.82 5.34 -0.01
C VAL A 61 0.46 6.35 -1.10
N GLU A 62 -0.25 7.41 -0.74
CA GLU A 62 -0.59 8.49 -1.67
C GLU A 62 0.66 9.15 -2.26
N ALA A 63 1.66 9.43 -1.43
CA ALA A 63 2.93 10.00 -1.89
C ALA A 63 3.65 9.05 -2.87
N ASP A 64 3.62 7.74 -2.63
CA ASP A 64 4.23 6.75 -3.51
C ASP A 64 3.47 6.63 -4.85
N ILE A 65 2.14 6.64 -4.82
CA ILE A 65 1.30 6.61 -6.04
C ILE A 65 1.55 7.86 -6.90
N ARG A 66 1.60 9.03 -6.27
CA ARG A 66 1.88 10.30 -6.97
C ARG A 66 3.26 10.30 -7.63
N LYS A 67 4.25 9.62 -7.05
CA LYS A 67 5.61 9.48 -7.61
C LYS A 67 5.73 8.42 -8.70
N TRP A 68 4.93 7.36 -8.64
CA TRP A 68 4.93 6.29 -9.64
C TRP A 68 4.52 6.79 -11.04
N HIS A 69 3.88 7.95 -11.11
CA HIS A 69 3.39 8.55 -12.34
C HIS A 69 4.52 9.02 -13.27
N ILE A 70 5.02 8.14 -14.14
CA ILE A 70 5.96 8.47 -15.22
C ILE A 70 5.55 7.76 -16.52
N GLY A 71 4.95 8.52 -17.44
CA GLY A 71 5.20 8.43 -18.89
C GLY A 71 4.83 7.15 -19.65
N MET A 72 3.54 6.84 -19.80
CA MET A 72 3.07 5.76 -20.69
C MET A 72 2.08 6.20 -21.79
N GLY A 73 2.07 7.48 -22.19
CA GLY A 73 1.22 7.95 -23.30
C GLY A 73 -0.30 7.88 -23.05
N ARG A 74 -0.73 7.56 -21.83
CA ARG A 74 -2.13 7.45 -21.40
C ARG A 74 -2.52 8.67 -20.54
N ASN A 75 -3.79 9.06 -20.62
CA ASN A 75 -4.35 10.11 -19.77
C ASN A 75 -4.91 9.49 -18.49
N TYR A 76 -4.08 9.46 -17.47
CA TYR A 76 -4.44 8.94 -16.15
C TYR A 76 -5.23 9.99 -15.34
N GLU A 77 -6.23 9.56 -14.57
CA GLU A 77 -6.94 10.48 -13.67
C GLU A 77 -6.04 11.00 -12.53
N LYS A 78 -6.45 12.08 -11.87
CA LYS A 78 -5.78 12.52 -10.64
C LYS A 78 -5.94 11.45 -9.55
N PHE A 79 -4.97 11.39 -8.64
CA PHE A 79 -5.05 10.50 -7.49
C PHE A 79 -6.40 10.64 -6.76
N ASN A 80 -7.05 9.51 -6.49
CA ASN A 80 -8.27 9.44 -5.71
C ASN A 80 -8.26 8.17 -4.84
N GLN A 81 -8.44 8.35 -3.53
CA GLN A 81 -8.40 7.27 -2.55
C GLN A 81 -9.46 6.18 -2.81
N VAL A 82 -10.56 6.48 -3.51
CA VAL A 82 -11.59 5.48 -3.87
C VAL A 82 -11.04 4.34 -4.74
N TYR A 83 -9.93 4.59 -5.44
CA TYR A 83 -9.26 3.61 -6.29
C TYR A 83 -8.22 2.77 -5.54
N ILE A 84 -8.01 3.02 -4.25
CA ILE A 84 -7.19 2.16 -3.40
C ILE A 84 -8.00 0.92 -3.02
N LYS A 85 -7.59 -0.23 -3.54
CA LYS A 85 -8.10 -1.53 -3.13
C LYS A 85 -7.23 -2.10 -2.02
N GLN A 86 -7.72 -2.03 -0.78
CA GLN A 86 -7.06 -2.67 0.36
C GLN A 86 -6.94 -4.19 0.12
N GLN A 87 -5.74 -4.73 0.35
CA GLN A 87 -5.46 -6.17 0.31
C GLN A 87 -5.28 -6.72 1.72
N ASP A 88 -4.46 -6.05 2.54
CA ASP A 88 -4.25 -6.41 3.94
C ASP A 88 -4.23 -5.15 4.82
N PHE A 89 -4.89 -5.24 5.97
CA PHE A 89 -4.81 -4.25 7.04
C PHE A 89 -4.95 -4.96 8.38
N LYS A 90 -3.81 -5.31 9.00
CA LYS A 90 -3.77 -6.04 10.28
C LYS A 90 -2.43 -5.85 10.98
N TYR A 91 -2.41 -6.20 12.26
CA TYR A 91 -1.17 -6.34 13.01
C TYR A 91 -0.49 -7.66 12.63
N TYR A 92 0.82 -7.61 12.38
CA TYR A 92 1.65 -8.79 12.13
C TYR A 92 2.69 -8.93 13.24
N LYS A 93 2.84 -10.14 13.78
CA LYS A 93 4.02 -10.49 14.58
C LYS A 93 5.29 -10.62 13.72
N THR A 94 5.11 -11.08 12.48
CA THR A 94 6.19 -11.24 11.50
C THR A 94 5.70 -10.74 10.16
N LEU A 95 6.46 -9.84 9.54
CA LEU A 95 6.07 -9.25 8.26
C LEU A 95 6.02 -10.32 7.16
N PRO A 96 5.06 -10.24 6.21
CA PRO A 96 5.16 -10.97 4.96
C PRO A 96 6.51 -10.70 4.29
N GLN A 97 7.09 -11.69 3.64
CA GLN A 97 8.38 -11.56 2.95
C GLN A 97 8.24 -11.82 1.45
N TYR A 98 9.12 -11.24 0.65
CA TYR A 98 9.24 -11.62 -0.76
C TYR A 98 9.63 -13.10 -0.84
N THR A 99 8.89 -13.88 -1.64
CA THR A 99 9.14 -15.31 -1.82
C THR A 99 10.09 -15.61 -3.00
N THR A 100 10.25 -14.64 -3.90
CA THR A 100 11.01 -14.78 -5.16
C THR A 100 11.81 -13.52 -5.48
N GLY A 101 12.78 -13.64 -6.40
CA GLY A 101 13.56 -12.51 -6.91
C GLY A 101 14.68 -12.04 -5.98
N PRO A 102 15.35 -10.91 -6.32
CA PRO A 102 16.52 -10.41 -5.58
C PRO A 102 16.21 -9.95 -4.15
N LEU A 103 14.93 -9.69 -3.85
CA LEU A 103 14.47 -9.29 -2.51
C LEU A 103 13.99 -10.48 -1.67
N LYS A 104 14.13 -11.72 -2.15
CA LYS A 104 13.65 -12.92 -1.44
C LYS A 104 14.14 -12.94 0.02
N GLY A 105 13.21 -13.19 0.95
CA GLY A 105 13.47 -13.21 2.39
C GLY A 105 13.47 -11.83 3.07
N GLN A 106 13.41 -10.73 2.31
CA GLN A 106 13.21 -9.40 2.88
C GLN A 106 11.73 -9.12 3.14
N PRO A 107 11.38 -8.26 4.11
CA PRO A 107 10.01 -7.83 4.34
C PRO A 107 9.37 -7.24 3.08
N PHE A 108 8.13 -7.63 2.79
CA PHE A 108 7.33 -7.12 1.69
C PHE A 108 6.66 -5.81 2.09
N GLY A 109 7.18 -4.70 1.55
CA GLY A 109 6.71 -3.35 1.82
C GLY A 109 7.80 -2.44 2.34
N ARG A 110 7.43 -1.21 2.67
CA ARG A 110 8.33 -0.15 3.12
C ARG A 110 8.03 0.25 4.56
N GLN A 111 9.08 0.42 5.36
CA GLN A 111 8.92 0.99 6.70
C GLN A 111 8.61 2.49 6.62
N ILE A 112 7.63 2.94 7.40
CA ILE A 112 7.23 4.35 7.54
C ILE A 112 7.13 4.78 8.99
#